data_AF-A0A8C9NY62-F1
#
_entry.id   AF-A0A8C9NY62-F1
#
_cell.length_a   1.000
_cell.length_b   1.000
_cell.length_c   1.000
_cell.angle_alpha   90.00
_cell.angle_beta   90.00
_cell.angle_gamma   90.00
#
_symmetry.space_group_name_H-M   'P 1'
#
loop_
_entity.id
_entity.type
_entity.pdbx_description
1 polymer ?
#
loop_
_entity_poly.entity_id
_entity_poly.type
_entity_poly.pdbx_seq_one_letter_code
_entity_poly.pdbx_strand_id
1 'polypeptide(L)'
;MGQAGWKGLCLSLFDYKTEKYVIAKNKKVGLLYRLLQLSILLYLVVWVFVVKKSYQDVDTSLQSAVVTKVKGVAYTNTSELGERLWDVADYVIPPQGDNVFVVITNLIVTTNQRQGTCAEYEGVPDGLCSQDHDCHAGETVIAGNGVKTGRCLRVGNSTRGTCEIFAWCPVETQSMPMEPLLKEAEDFTIYIKNFIRFPKFNFSKYVGLGHGQGLFMGWGLNSSPLRALVGPPRGCAWAFVHTVSACE
;
A
#
# COMPACT_ATOMS: atom_id res chain seq x y z
N MET A 1 0.19 -17.35 -85.93
CA MET A 1 -0.95 -16.94 -85.07
C MET A 1 -0.38 -16.59 -83.70
N GLY A 2 -0.42 -15.34 -83.22
CA GLY A 2 0.15 -15.02 -81.90
C GLY A 2 0.19 -13.55 -81.46
N GLN A 3 0.08 -12.58 -82.37
CA GLN A 3 0.25 -11.16 -82.02
C GLN A 3 -1.02 -10.47 -81.50
N ALA A 4 -2.19 -11.13 -81.57
CA ALA A 4 -3.48 -10.58 -81.12
C ALA A 4 -3.78 -10.86 -79.62
N GLY A 5 -3.08 -11.80 -78.97
CA GLY A 5 -3.37 -12.21 -77.58
C GLY A 5 -2.70 -11.35 -76.49
N TRP A 6 -1.46 -10.87 -76.70
CA TRP A 6 -0.70 -10.12 -75.69
C TRP A 6 -1.30 -8.73 -75.42
N LYS A 7 -1.78 -8.04 -76.47
CA LYS A 7 -2.46 -6.74 -76.31
C LYS A 7 -3.75 -6.85 -75.48
N GLY A 8 -4.52 -7.92 -75.63
CA GLY A 8 -5.72 -8.17 -74.83
C GLY A 8 -5.42 -8.52 -73.37
N LEU A 9 -4.34 -9.26 -73.12
CA LEU A 9 -3.88 -9.65 -71.77
C LEU A 9 -3.33 -8.44 -70.98
N CYS A 10 -2.58 -7.54 -71.63
CA CYS A 10 -2.12 -6.30 -71.01
C CYS A 10 -3.26 -5.35 -70.64
N LEU A 11 -4.33 -5.28 -71.45
CA LEU A 11 -5.48 -4.43 -71.17
C LEU A 11 -6.32 -4.95 -69.99
N SER A 12 -6.47 -6.28 -69.87
CA SER A 12 -7.19 -6.90 -68.76
C SER A 12 -6.53 -6.73 -67.38
N LEU A 13 -5.22 -6.47 -67.30
CA LEU A 13 -4.52 -6.22 -66.04
C LEU A 13 -4.77 -4.80 -65.47
N PHE A 14 -5.18 -3.86 -66.33
CA PHE A 14 -5.55 -2.50 -65.93
C PHE A 14 -7.08 -2.32 -65.79
N ASP A 15 -7.85 -3.40 -65.93
CA ASP A 15 -9.29 -3.36 -65.71
C ASP A 15 -9.60 -3.28 -64.21
N TYR A 16 -9.94 -2.07 -63.75
CA TYR A 16 -10.49 -1.86 -62.43
C TYR A 16 -12.02 -2.00 -62.49
N LYS A 17 -12.56 -3.01 -61.83
CA LYS A 17 -14.00 -3.24 -61.77
C LYS A 17 -14.58 -2.52 -60.56
N THR A 18 -15.29 -1.41 -60.79
CA THR A 18 -16.07 -0.75 -59.74
C THR A 18 -17.48 -1.30 -59.63
N GLU A 19 -18.01 -1.30 -58.41
CA GLU A 19 -19.42 -1.56 -58.15
C GLU A 19 -20.30 -0.49 -58.81
N LYS A 20 -21.37 -0.92 -59.49
CA LYS A 20 -22.37 -0.02 -60.05
C LYS A 20 -23.37 0.35 -58.96
N TYR A 21 -23.32 1.59 -58.48
CA TYR A 21 -24.29 2.10 -57.50
C TYR A 21 -25.60 2.52 -58.17
N VAL A 22 -26.73 2.15 -57.58
CA VAL A 22 -28.07 2.63 -58.00
C VAL A 22 -28.48 3.79 -57.09
N ILE A 23 -28.68 4.97 -57.67
CA ILE A 23 -29.01 6.20 -56.92
C ILE A 23 -30.52 6.29 -56.72
N ALA A 24 -31.00 6.01 -55.51
CA ALA A 24 -32.40 6.21 -55.15
C ALA A 24 -32.68 7.70 -54.83
N LYS A 25 -33.51 8.37 -55.64
CA LYS A 25 -33.87 9.80 -55.47
C LYS A 25 -35.00 10.01 -54.45
N ASN A 26 -34.76 9.68 -53.18
CA ASN A 26 -35.73 9.89 -52.10
C ASN A 26 -35.15 10.79 -50.99
N LYS A 27 -35.80 11.94 -50.75
CA LYS A 27 -35.37 12.93 -49.73
C LYS A 27 -35.34 12.35 -48.30
N LYS A 28 -36.27 11.46 -47.95
CA LYS A 28 -36.35 10.87 -46.60
C LYS A 28 -35.16 9.95 -46.31
N VAL A 29 -34.84 9.08 -47.28
CA VAL A 29 -33.72 8.12 -47.17
C VAL A 29 -32.39 8.87 -47.15
N GLY A 30 -32.23 9.89 -47.99
CA GLY A 30 -31.02 10.74 -47.99
C GLY A 30 -30.82 11.50 -46.68
N LEU A 31 -31.89 12.05 -46.09
CA LEU A 31 -31.81 12.72 -44.79
C LEU A 31 -31.40 11.74 -43.67
N LEU A 32 -32.00 10.55 -43.64
CA LEU A 32 -31.68 9.53 -42.65
C LEU A 32 -30.22 9.08 -42.75
N TYR A 33 -29.71 8.88 -43.97
CA TYR A 33 -28.31 8.56 -44.21
C TYR A 33 -27.37 9.68 -43.75
N ARG A 34 -27.69 10.96 -44.02
CA ARG A 34 -26.89 12.12 -43.59
C ARG A 34 -26.88 12.30 -42.07
N LEU A 35 -28.02 12.07 -41.40
CA LEU A 35 -28.10 12.14 -39.93
C LEU A 35 -27.30 11.01 -39.27
N LEU A 36 -27.39 9.79 -39.81
CA LEU A 36 -26.57 8.66 -39.34
C LEU A 36 -25.08 8.96 -39.51
N GLN A 37 -24.68 9.46 -40.68
CA GLN A 37 -23.30 9.85 -40.96
C GLN A 37 -22.80 10.94 -39.99
N LEU A 38 -23.61 11.98 -39.73
CA LEU A 38 -23.27 13.03 -38.77
C LEU A 38 -23.18 12.49 -37.33
N SER A 39 -24.08 11.60 -36.93
CA SER A 39 -24.05 10.98 -35.60
C SER A 39 -22.77 10.18 -35.37
N ILE A 40 -22.38 9.35 -36.35
CA ILE A 40 -21.12 8.57 -36.30
C ILE A 40 -19.92 9.52 -36.26
N LEU A 41 -19.89 10.55 -37.10
CA LEU A 41 -18.80 11.54 -37.12
C LEU A 41 -18.69 12.28 -35.79
N LEU A 42 -19.82 12.72 -35.23
CA LEU A 42 -19.87 13.42 -33.94
C LEU A 42 -19.37 12.52 -32.80
N TYR A 43 -19.79 11.25 -32.79
CA TYR A 43 -19.30 10.28 -31.81
C TYR A 43 -17.78 10.11 -31.90
N LEU A 44 -17.23 9.91 -33.10
CA LEU A 44 -15.79 9.76 -33.27
C LEU A 44 -15.04 11.02 -32.81
N VAL A 45 -15.47 12.21 -33.24
CA VAL A 45 -14.78 13.46 -32.89
C VAL A 45 -14.89 13.77 -31.39
N VAL A 46 -16.09 13.75 -30.83
CA VAL A 46 -16.31 14.16 -29.44
C VAL A 46 -15.85 13.06 -28.47
N TRP A 47 -16.32 11.83 -28.65
CA TRP A 47 -16.01 10.76 -27.70
C TRP A 47 -14.60 10.21 -27.90
N VAL A 48 -14.23 9.84 -29.12
CA VAL A 48 -12.94 9.14 -29.36
C VAL A 48 -11.77 10.12 -29.35
N PHE A 49 -11.88 11.26 -30.03
CA PHE A 49 -10.76 12.21 -30.11
C PHE A 49 -10.71 13.16 -28.92
N VAL A 50 -11.81 13.80 -28.54
CA VAL A 50 -11.76 14.80 -27.45
C VAL A 50 -11.75 14.16 -26.07
N VAL A 51 -12.69 13.26 -25.77
CA VAL A 51 -12.82 12.65 -24.43
C VAL A 51 -11.73 11.60 -24.19
N LYS A 52 -11.59 10.62 -25.09
CA LYS A 52 -10.60 9.54 -24.97
C LYS A 52 -9.18 9.95 -25.39
N LYS A 53 -8.99 11.15 -25.95
CA LYS A 53 -7.68 11.67 -26.39
C LYS A 53 -6.89 10.69 -27.25
N SER A 54 -7.57 9.94 -28.13
CA SER A 54 -6.95 8.90 -28.98
C SER A 54 -5.86 9.42 -29.93
N TYR A 55 -5.77 10.74 -30.11
CA TYR A 55 -4.67 11.38 -30.85
C TYR A 55 -3.35 11.44 -30.06
N GLN A 56 -3.38 11.19 -28.74
CA GLN A 56 -2.21 11.17 -27.88
C GLN A 56 -1.78 9.73 -27.63
N ASP A 57 -0.47 9.50 -27.73
CA ASP A 57 0.12 8.23 -27.34
C ASP A 57 0.26 8.17 -25.81
N VAL A 58 -0.02 7.02 -25.22
CA VAL A 58 0.03 6.81 -23.76
C VAL A 58 1.18 5.87 -23.42
N ASP A 59 1.89 6.17 -22.33
CA ASP A 59 2.92 5.28 -21.78
C ASP A 59 2.30 4.47 -20.63
N THR A 60 2.23 3.16 -20.80
CA THR A 60 1.74 2.22 -19.77
C THR A 60 2.85 1.76 -18.83
N SER A 61 4.12 2.05 -19.14
CA SER A 61 5.29 1.62 -18.38
C SER A 61 5.77 2.65 -17.35
N LEU A 62 4.84 3.16 -16.55
CA LEU A 62 5.13 4.18 -15.54
C LEU A 62 6.12 3.65 -14.51
N GLN A 63 7.25 4.36 -14.33
CA GLN A 63 8.19 4.08 -13.25
C GLN A 63 7.96 5.09 -12.14
N SER A 64 7.65 4.60 -10.93
CA SER A 64 7.50 5.44 -9.74
C SER A 64 8.48 5.01 -8.65
N ALA A 65 9.05 5.99 -7.95
CA ALA A 65 9.87 5.77 -6.78
C ALA A 65 9.44 6.75 -5.69
N VAL A 66 9.13 6.22 -4.50
CA VAL A 66 8.76 7.03 -3.34
C VAL A 66 9.91 6.99 -2.35
N VAL A 67 10.31 8.17 -1.88
CA VAL A 67 11.24 8.32 -0.77
C VAL A 67 10.53 9.06 0.34
N THR A 68 10.34 8.41 1.47
CA THR A 68 9.77 9.01 2.68
C THR A 68 10.89 9.32 3.66
N LYS A 69 10.72 10.42 4.39
CA LYS A 69 11.62 10.81 5.48
C LYS A 69 10.80 11.39 6.60
N VAL A 70 10.83 10.76 7.76
CA VAL A 70 10.21 11.28 8.97
C VAL A 70 11.19 12.19 9.70
N LYS A 71 10.66 13.23 10.33
CA LYS A 71 11.38 14.11 11.24
C LYS A 71 10.52 14.36 12.47
N GLY A 72 11.12 14.16 13.63
CA GLY A 72 10.46 14.35 14.91
C GLY A 72 11.29 13.70 16.00
N VAL A 73 11.22 14.23 17.20
CA VAL A 73 11.84 13.64 18.38
C VAL A 73 10.79 13.58 19.47
N ALA A 74 10.77 12.49 20.24
CA ALA A 74 9.91 12.35 21.41
C ALA A 74 10.75 12.15 22.65
N TYR A 75 10.31 12.69 23.77
CA TYR A 75 10.99 12.54 25.05
C TYR A 75 10.05 11.84 26.02
N THR A 76 10.51 10.72 26.58
CA THR A 76 9.72 9.93 27.52
C THR A 76 10.45 9.85 28.84
N ASN A 77 9.72 10.09 29.94
CA ASN A 77 10.20 9.86 31.29
C ASN A 77 9.26 8.87 31.98
N THR A 78 9.65 7.60 32.03
CA THR A 78 8.90 6.55 32.71
C THR A 78 9.73 5.93 33.82
N SER A 79 9.07 5.40 34.85
CA SER A 79 9.73 4.75 35.99
C SER A 79 10.59 3.55 35.60
N GLU A 80 10.28 2.90 34.47
CA GLU A 80 10.94 1.67 34.03
C GLU A 80 12.07 1.90 33.02
N LEU A 81 11.90 2.87 32.11
CA LEU A 81 12.88 3.19 31.09
C LEU A 81 13.76 4.40 31.45
N GLY A 82 13.35 5.18 32.44
CA GLY A 82 13.98 6.44 32.82
C GLY A 82 13.75 7.53 31.76
N GLU A 83 14.66 8.51 31.76
CA GLU A 83 14.71 9.58 30.78
C GLU A 83 15.30 9.06 29.45
N ARG A 84 14.47 9.01 28.41
CA ARG A 84 14.88 8.55 27.08
C ARG A 84 14.40 9.51 25.99
N LEU A 85 15.32 9.83 25.08
CA LEU A 85 15.02 10.52 23.83
C LEU A 85 14.84 9.48 22.72
N TRP A 86 13.75 9.60 21.97
CA TRP A 86 13.43 8.79 20.80
C TRP A 86 13.65 9.58 19.53
N ASP A 87 14.48 9.05 18.63
CA ASP A 87 14.72 9.64 17.31
C ASP A 87 14.18 8.71 16.21
N VAL A 88 14.20 9.20 14.97
CA VAL A 88 13.72 8.52 13.76
C VAL A 88 14.28 7.10 13.63
N ALA A 89 15.51 6.87 14.09
CA ALA A 89 16.13 5.54 14.04
C ALA A 89 15.51 4.52 15.00
N ASP A 90 14.84 4.98 16.07
CA ASP A 90 14.24 4.11 17.08
C ASP A 90 12.78 3.75 16.74
N TYR A 91 12.00 4.72 16.24
CA TYR A 91 10.56 4.55 16.05
C TYR A 91 10.12 4.33 14.60
N VAL A 92 11.00 4.48 13.60
CA VAL A 92 10.66 4.24 12.19
C VAL A 92 11.22 2.91 11.69
N ILE A 93 10.33 2.03 11.24
CA ILE A 93 10.70 0.70 10.72
C ILE A 93 9.99 0.44 9.38
N PRO A 94 10.71 0.07 8.31
CA PRO A 94 12.17 0.15 8.15
C PRO A 94 12.65 1.62 8.06
N PRO A 95 13.91 1.92 8.43
CA PRO A 95 14.38 3.31 8.56
C PRO A 95 14.51 4.06 7.21
N GLN A 96 14.75 3.38 6.09
CA GLN A 96 14.87 4.00 4.76
C GLN A 96 14.55 3.01 3.64
N GLY A 97 13.91 3.50 2.56
CA GLY A 97 14.01 2.87 1.23
C GLY A 97 12.80 2.08 0.73
N ASP A 98 11.75 1.92 1.53
CA ASP A 98 10.53 1.22 1.11
C ASP A 98 9.36 2.18 0.87
N ASN A 99 8.42 1.74 0.03
CA ASN A 99 7.16 2.46 -0.21
C ASN A 99 6.24 2.48 1.03
N VAL A 100 6.57 1.71 2.07
CA VAL A 100 5.81 1.56 3.32
C VAL A 100 6.77 1.75 4.48
N PHE A 101 6.35 2.52 5.48
CA PHE A 101 7.07 2.72 6.73
C PHE A 101 6.05 2.71 7.88
N VAL A 102 6.51 2.30 9.05
CA VAL A 102 5.71 2.26 10.29
C VAL A 102 6.34 3.21 11.30
N VAL A 103 5.51 4.02 11.93
CA VAL A 103 5.89 4.90 13.05
C VAL A 103 5.32 4.28 14.34
N ILE A 104 6.20 3.91 15.26
CA ILE A 104 5.84 3.36 16.56
C ILE A 104 5.32 4.48 17.46
N THR A 105 4.10 4.34 17.98
CA THR A 105 3.45 5.31 18.87
C THR A 105 3.30 4.80 20.30
N ASN A 106 3.23 3.48 20.48
CA ASN A 106 3.15 2.83 21.77
C ASN A 106 4.06 1.59 21.77
N LEU A 107 4.67 1.30 22.92
CA LEU A 107 5.65 0.23 23.06
C LEU A 107 5.68 -0.30 24.49
N ILE A 108 5.98 -1.59 24.60
CA ILE A 108 6.25 -2.30 25.84
C ILE A 108 7.71 -2.74 25.77
N VAL A 109 8.47 -2.51 26.83
CA VAL A 109 9.90 -2.87 26.86
C VAL A 109 10.17 -3.78 28.04
N THR A 110 10.61 -4.99 27.75
CA THR A 110 11.12 -5.91 28.76
C THR A 110 12.64 -5.91 28.71
N THR A 111 13.30 -5.27 29.68
CA THR A 111 14.76 -5.14 29.70
C THR A 111 15.44 -6.41 30.23
N ASN A 112 16.71 -6.60 29.85
CA ASN A 112 17.58 -7.67 30.38
C ASN A 112 17.05 -9.11 30.18
N GLN A 113 16.32 -9.35 29.09
CA GLN A 113 15.93 -10.71 28.74
C GLN A 113 17.16 -11.58 28.45
N ARG A 114 17.21 -12.74 29.09
CA ARG A 114 18.24 -13.77 28.91
C ARG A 114 17.58 -15.12 28.72
N GLN A 115 18.21 -15.98 27.94
CA GLN A 115 17.72 -17.34 27.80
C GLN A 115 17.86 -18.08 29.14
N GLY A 116 16.76 -18.60 29.65
CA GLY A 116 16.71 -19.26 30.95
C GLY A 116 15.36 -19.91 31.19
N THR A 117 15.13 -20.33 32.43
CA THR A 117 13.83 -20.85 32.87
C THR A 117 13.12 -19.82 33.74
N CYS A 118 11.84 -19.57 33.43
CA CYS A 118 10.99 -18.66 34.20
C CYS A 118 9.53 -19.10 34.10
N ALA A 119 8.67 -18.50 34.93
CA ALA A 119 7.23 -18.71 34.86
C ALA A 119 6.63 -18.06 33.61
N GLU A 120 5.69 -18.73 32.96
CA GLU A 120 4.90 -18.16 31.85
C GLU A 120 3.95 -17.06 32.34
N TYR A 121 3.53 -16.18 31.44
CA TYR A 121 2.57 -15.12 31.73
C TYR A 121 1.17 -15.67 32.05
N GLU A 122 0.55 -15.17 33.12
CA GLU A 122 -0.78 -15.62 33.59
C GLU A 122 -1.91 -15.41 32.58
N GLY A 123 -1.72 -14.51 31.61
CA GLY A 123 -2.69 -14.27 30.54
C GLY A 123 -2.72 -15.34 29.45
N VAL A 124 -1.78 -16.31 29.46
CA VAL A 124 -1.71 -17.40 28.47
C VAL A 124 -2.45 -18.63 29.02
N PRO A 125 -3.61 -19.02 28.45
CA PRO A 125 -4.42 -20.10 28.99
C PRO A 125 -3.71 -21.47 29.02
N ASP A 126 -2.89 -21.76 28.01
CA ASP A 126 -2.11 -23.00 27.90
C ASP A 126 -0.88 -23.02 28.84
N GLY A 127 -0.52 -21.86 29.39
CA GLY A 127 0.53 -21.72 30.39
C GLY A 127 0.03 -21.89 31.83
N LEU A 128 -1.28 -21.96 32.05
CA LEU A 128 -1.87 -22.13 33.39
C LEU A 128 -1.79 -23.59 33.84
N CYS A 129 -1.40 -23.79 35.09
CA CYS A 129 -1.33 -25.10 35.70
C CYS A 129 -1.86 -25.09 37.12
N SER A 130 -2.39 -26.23 37.56
CA SER A 130 -2.62 -26.48 38.97
C SER A 130 -1.57 -27.44 39.51
N GLN A 131 -1.12 -28.43 38.76
CA GLN A 131 -0.12 -29.41 39.18
C GLN A 131 1.01 -29.57 38.14
N ASP A 132 2.14 -30.14 38.55
CA ASP A 132 3.29 -30.35 37.66
C ASP A 132 2.93 -31.22 36.44
N HIS A 133 1.96 -32.13 36.58
CA HIS A 133 1.51 -32.98 35.48
C HIS A 133 0.78 -32.22 34.36
N ASP A 134 0.25 -31.03 34.64
CA ASP A 134 -0.40 -30.17 33.64
C ASP A 134 0.64 -29.57 32.68
N CYS A 135 1.91 -29.50 33.10
CA CYS A 135 3.01 -28.96 32.34
C CYS A 135 3.81 -30.10 31.69
N HIS A 136 3.41 -30.58 30.53
CA HIS A 136 4.15 -31.64 29.84
C HIS A 136 5.51 -31.15 29.33
N ALA A 137 6.59 -31.77 29.80
CA ALA A 137 7.94 -31.38 29.45
C ALA A 137 8.22 -31.55 27.94
N GLY A 138 8.79 -30.53 27.31
CA GLY A 138 9.13 -30.53 25.88
C GLY A 138 8.01 -30.02 24.97
N GLU A 139 6.82 -29.75 25.50
CA GLU A 139 5.73 -29.14 24.73
C GLU A 139 5.87 -27.61 24.67
N THR A 140 5.64 -27.02 23.49
CA THR A 140 5.56 -25.58 23.32
C THR A 140 4.26 -25.04 23.89
N VAL A 141 4.30 -23.88 24.55
CA VAL A 141 3.09 -23.20 24.98
C VAL A 141 2.39 -22.57 23.77
N ILE A 142 1.12 -22.93 23.54
CA ILE A 142 0.32 -22.37 22.45
C ILE A 142 0.03 -20.90 22.74
N ALA A 143 0.43 -20.02 21.82
CA ALA A 143 0.37 -18.56 21.99
C ALA A 143 1.12 -18.05 23.24
N GLY A 144 2.11 -18.81 23.72
CA GLY A 144 3.02 -18.41 24.79
C GLY A 144 4.42 -18.06 24.29
N ASN A 145 5.37 -18.00 25.20
CA ASN A 145 6.70 -17.45 24.97
C ASN A 145 7.81 -18.52 24.83
N GLY A 146 7.52 -19.79 25.18
CA GLY A 146 8.55 -20.83 25.21
C GLY A 146 8.06 -22.27 25.35
N VAL A 147 8.94 -23.13 25.84
CA VAL A 147 8.74 -24.59 25.96
C VAL A 147 8.60 -25.00 27.42
N LYS A 148 7.56 -25.76 27.76
CA LYS A 148 7.28 -26.25 29.12
C LYS A 148 8.39 -27.21 29.58
N THR A 149 8.83 -27.05 30.82
CA THR A 149 9.92 -27.85 31.41
C THR A 149 9.45 -29.07 32.20
N GLY A 150 8.17 -29.15 32.58
CA GLY A 150 7.67 -30.21 33.45
C GLY A 150 7.14 -29.75 34.81
N ARG A 151 7.28 -28.47 35.16
CA ARG A 151 7.05 -27.96 36.52
C ARG A 151 6.02 -26.85 36.54
N CYS A 152 5.17 -26.84 37.57
CA CYS A 152 4.17 -25.83 37.81
C CYS A 152 4.62 -24.86 38.92
N LEU A 153 4.84 -23.59 38.58
CA LEU A 153 5.24 -22.56 39.52
C LEU A 153 4.00 -21.88 40.09
N ARG A 154 3.79 -22.02 41.40
CA ARG A 154 2.67 -21.38 42.11
C ARG A 154 3.14 -20.19 42.92
N VAL A 155 2.38 -19.11 42.88
CA VAL A 155 2.62 -17.92 43.71
C VAL A 155 1.95 -18.13 45.09
N GLY A 156 2.75 -18.43 46.10
CA GLY A 156 2.29 -18.65 47.48
C GLY A 156 1.41 -19.90 47.63
N ASN A 157 0.33 -19.80 48.40
CA ASN A 157 -0.65 -20.89 48.61
C ASN A 157 -1.79 -20.91 47.57
N SER A 158 -1.59 -20.28 46.42
CA SER A 158 -2.59 -20.23 45.36
C SER A 158 -2.79 -21.61 44.70
N THR A 159 -4.04 -21.94 44.34
CA THR A 159 -4.37 -23.16 43.57
C THR A 159 -4.09 -23.02 42.08
N ARG A 160 -3.82 -21.79 41.62
CA ARG A 160 -3.45 -21.45 40.25
C ARG A 160 -1.98 -21.06 40.22
N GLY A 161 -1.25 -21.66 39.28
CA GLY A 161 0.13 -21.32 38.95
C GLY A 161 0.31 -21.24 37.44
N THR A 162 1.54 -21.00 37.02
CA THR A 162 1.94 -21.04 35.60
C THR A 162 3.08 -22.02 35.41
N CYS A 163 3.14 -22.64 34.24
CA CYS A 163 4.19 -23.58 33.92
C CYS A 163 5.56 -22.88 33.88
N GLU A 164 6.59 -23.56 34.37
CA GLU A 164 7.98 -23.18 34.15
C GLU A 164 8.34 -23.48 32.69
N ILE A 165 8.75 -22.45 31.96
CA ILE A 165 9.12 -22.51 30.56
C ILE A 165 10.60 -22.18 30.37
N PHE A 166 11.20 -22.78 29.34
CA PHE A 166 12.48 -22.35 28.79
C PHE A 166 12.22 -21.31 27.70
N ALA A 167 12.58 -20.05 27.96
CA ALA A 167 12.25 -18.90 27.13
C ALA A 167 13.27 -17.76 27.30
N TRP A 168 13.00 -16.62 26.66
CA TRP A 168 13.64 -15.34 26.99
C TRP A 168 13.02 -14.77 28.27
N CYS A 169 13.79 -14.82 29.36
CA CYS A 169 13.34 -14.51 30.70
C CYS A 169 13.94 -13.19 31.21
N PRO A 170 13.17 -12.32 31.89
CA PRO A 170 11.76 -12.49 32.23
C PRO A 170 10.82 -12.32 31.02
N VAL A 171 9.70 -13.05 31.00
CA VAL A 171 8.65 -12.87 29.99
C VAL A 171 8.00 -11.50 30.11
N GLU A 172 7.42 -11.01 29.03
CA GLU A 172 6.63 -9.78 29.02
C GLU A 172 5.37 -9.97 29.89
N THR A 173 5.23 -9.18 30.95
CA THR A 173 4.10 -9.26 31.89
C THR A 173 3.17 -8.06 31.82
N GLN A 174 3.54 -7.03 31.08
CA GLN A 174 2.82 -5.77 31.04
C GLN A 174 1.73 -5.78 29.99
N SER A 175 0.56 -5.27 30.35
CA SER A 175 -0.47 -4.94 29.37
C SER A 175 -0.09 -3.66 28.64
N MET A 176 -0.48 -3.56 27.37
CA MET A 176 -0.33 -2.35 26.58
C MET A 176 -0.88 -1.12 27.34
N PRO A 177 -0.07 -0.06 27.51
CA PRO A 177 -0.52 1.18 28.14
C PRO A 177 -1.75 1.73 27.42
N MET A 178 -2.75 2.22 28.17
CA MET A 178 -3.97 2.82 27.60
C MET A 178 -3.65 4.11 26.84
N GLU A 179 -2.67 4.87 27.31
CA GLU A 179 -2.18 6.06 26.63
C GLU A 179 -0.92 5.73 25.82
N PRO A 180 -0.77 6.27 24.59
CA PRO A 180 0.42 6.05 23.80
C PRO A 180 1.64 6.67 24.49
N LEU A 181 2.74 5.91 24.54
CA LEU A 181 3.97 6.36 25.16
C LEU A 181 4.60 7.56 24.41
N LEU A 182 4.54 7.56 23.07
CA LEU A 182 5.06 8.65 22.24
C LEU A 182 3.90 9.55 21.79
N LYS A 183 3.48 10.46 22.68
CA LYS A 183 2.39 11.43 22.38
C LYS A 183 2.82 12.47 21.35
N GLU A 184 4.11 12.83 21.37
CA GLU A 184 4.72 13.81 20.46
C GLU A 184 4.75 13.31 19.01
N ALA A 185 4.44 12.03 18.77
CA ALA A 185 4.34 11.46 17.44
C ALA A 185 3.25 12.13 16.57
N GLU A 186 2.25 12.78 17.18
CA GLU A 186 1.25 13.57 16.47
C GLU A 186 1.87 14.79 15.76
N ASP A 187 2.94 15.37 16.31
CA ASP A 187 3.63 16.55 15.78
C ASP A 187 4.76 16.21 14.80
N PHE A 188 4.98 14.92 14.52
CA PHE A 188 6.03 14.49 13.61
C PHE A 188 5.72 14.92 12.17
N THR A 189 6.76 15.39 11.48
CA THR A 189 6.64 15.78 10.08
C THR A 189 7.10 14.66 9.17
N ILE A 190 6.28 14.32 8.19
CA ILE A 190 6.62 13.31 7.18
C ILE A 190 6.85 14.04 5.86
N TYR A 191 8.06 13.90 5.31
CA TYR A 191 8.40 14.37 3.98
C TYR A 191 8.23 13.22 2.99
N ILE A 192 7.40 13.43 1.98
CA ILE A 192 7.15 12.46 0.93
C ILE A 192 7.66 13.03 -0.40
N LYS A 193 8.63 12.35 -1.00
CA LYS A 193 9.16 12.66 -2.33
C LYS A 193 8.78 11.56 -3.29
N ASN A 194 7.87 11.85 -4.21
CA ASN A 194 7.48 10.92 -5.25
C ASN A 194 8.15 11.32 -6.57
N PHE A 195 8.91 10.40 -7.16
CA PHE A 195 9.50 10.53 -8.48
C PHE A 195 8.71 9.71 -9.47
N ILE A 196 8.36 10.33 -10.59
CA ILE A 196 7.61 9.70 -11.68
C ILE A 196 8.42 9.86 -12.95
N ARG A 197 8.64 8.75 -13.65
CA ARG A 197 9.28 8.73 -14.97
C ARG A 197 8.38 8.03 -15.97
N PHE A 198 8.27 8.64 -17.14
CA PHE A 198 7.63 8.08 -18.33
C PHE A 198 8.76 7.73 -19.32
N PRO A 199 9.24 6.47 -19.34
CA PRO A 199 10.38 6.07 -20.15
C PRO A 199 10.17 6.32 -21.64
N LYS A 200 8.94 6.12 -22.14
CA LYS A 200 8.59 6.27 -23.56
C LYS A 200 8.82 7.69 -24.09
N PHE A 201 8.56 8.68 -23.24
CA PHE A 201 8.73 10.10 -23.58
C PHE A 201 10.01 10.71 -22.99
N ASN A 202 10.84 9.89 -22.33
CA ASN A 202 12.00 10.30 -21.54
C ASN A 202 11.73 11.51 -20.63
N PHE A 203 10.54 11.52 -20.03
CA PHE A 203 10.08 12.61 -19.17
C PHE A 203 10.14 12.16 -17.70
N SER A 204 10.68 13.00 -16.83
CA SER A 204 10.73 12.75 -15.39
C SER A 204 10.25 13.96 -14.61
N LYS A 205 9.46 13.74 -13.57
CA LYS A 205 8.97 14.78 -12.67
C LYS A 205 9.04 14.28 -11.24
N TYR A 206 9.22 15.19 -10.29
CA TYR A 206 9.12 14.88 -8.86
C TYR A 206 8.07 15.77 -8.19
N VAL A 207 7.37 15.20 -7.22
CA VAL A 207 6.39 15.88 -6.36
C VAL A 207 6.89 15.77 -4.92
N GLY A 208 6.96 16.90 -4.23
CA GLY A 208 7.28 16.97 -2.80
C GLY A 208 6.06 17.45 -2.02
N LEU A 209 5.67 16.72 -0.99
CA LEU A 209 4.68 17.14 0.00
C LEU A 209 5.41 17.39 1.32
N GLY A 210 5.40 18.65 1.78
CA GLY A 210 5.90 19.08 3.08
C GLY A 210 4.89 19.97 3.77
N HIS A 211 4.80 19.88 5.10
CA HIS A 211 3.90 20.72 5.88
C HIS A 211 4.25 22.20 5.65
N GLY A 212 3.32 22.96 5.06
CA GLY A 212 3.49 24.39 4.77
C GLY A 212 3.81 24.79 3.31
N GLN A 213 3.87 23.87 2.35
CA GLN A 213 3.94 24.24 0.93
C GLN A 213 2.78 23.64 0.14
N GLY A 214 1.93 24.54 -0.38
CA GLY A 214 0.79 24.19 -1.21
C GLY A 214 1.19 23.38 -2.44
N LEU A 215 0.27 22.53 -2.86
CA LEU A 215 0.35 21.67 -4.03
C LEU A 215 0.55 22.51 -5.31
N PHE A 216 1.79 22.80 -5.70
CA PHE A 216 2.06 23.29 -7.06
C PHE A 216 2.08 22.10 -8.03
N MET A 217 0.89 21.58 -8.32
CA MET A 217 0.67 20.75 -9.51
C MET A 217 -0.16 21.55 -10.52
N GLY A 218 0.52 22.09 -11.52
CA GLY A 218 -0.10 22.55 -12.78
C GLY A 218 -0.55 21.38 -13.64
N TRP A 219 -1.36 20.47 -13.10
CA TRP A 219 -2.15 19.49 -13.83
C TRP A 219 -3.47 19.34 -13.10
N GLY A 220 -4.58 19.62 -13.79
CA GLY A 220 -5.94 19.46 -13.30
C GLY A 220 -6.27 18.00 -13.06
N LEU A 221 -5.73 17.44 -11.98
CA LEU A 221 -6.36 16.34 -11.27
C LEU A 221 -7.40 17.01 -10.39
N ASN A 222 -8.66 16.64 -10.57
CA ASN A 222 -9.73 16.97 -9.64
C ASN A 222 -9.46 16.16 -8.35
N SER A 223 -8.46 16.60 -7.59
CA SER A 223 -8.05 15.97 -6.35
C SER A 223 -9.00 16.46 -5.26
N SER A 224 -9.98 15.63 -4.92
CA SER A 224 -10.57 15.64 -3.60
C SER A 224 -9.44 15.74 -2.58
N PRO A 225 -9.50 16.62 -1.57
CA PRO A 225 -8.50 16.64 -0.53
C PRO A 225 -8.54 15.28 0.17
N LEU A 226 -7.46 14.51 0.04
CA LEU A 226 -7.23 13.34 0.88
C LEU A 226 -7.07 13.85 2.31
N ARG A 227 -8.20 13.90 3.02
CA ARG A 227 -8.25 14.06 4.46
C ARG A 227 -7.54 12.82 5.02
N ALA A 228 -6.40 13.01 5.67
CA ALA A 228 -5.85 11.99 6.54
C ALA A 228 -6.98 11.57 7.49
N LEU A 229 -7.44 10.33 7.37
CA LEU A 229 -8.44 9.79 8.28
C LEU A 229 -7.74 9.56 9.62
N VAL A 230 -7.74 10.61 10.44
CA VAL A 230 -7.46 10.50 11.88
C VAL A 230 -8.61 9.72 12.48
N GLY A 231 -8.47 8.39 12.52
CA GLY A 231 -9.33 7.49 13.27
C GLY A 231 -9.14 7.65 14.78
N PRO A 232 -10.19 7.45 15.60
CA PRO A 232 -10.15 7.64 17.05
C PRO A 232 -9.22 6.62 17.74
N PRO A 233 -8.79 6.89 18.98
CA PRO A 233 -7.69 6.18 19.63
C PRO A 233 -8.17 4.83 20.12
N ARG A 234 -7.92 3.77 19.34
CA ARG A 234 -7.90 2.39 19.85
C ARG A 234 -6.76 1.65 19.15
N GLY A 235 -5.58 1.66 19.76
CA GLY A 235 -4.53 0.65 19.57
C GLY A 235 -4.18 0.23 18.13
N CYS A 236 -4.15 1.16 17.17
CA CYS A 236 -3.82 0.84 15.78
C CYS A 236 -2.43 1.36 15.42
N ALA A 237 -1.55 0.45 15.01
CA ALA A 237 -0.38 0.81 14.21
C ALA A 237 -0.86 1.39 12.88
N TRP A 238 -0.27 2.51 12.47
CA TRP A 238 -0.59 3.15 11.20
C TRP A 238 0.24 2.53 10.09
N ALA A 239 -0.39 1.73 9.23
CA ALA A 239 0.22 1.26 7.99
C ALA A 239 -0.20 2.19 6.85
N PHE A 240 0.74 2.98 6.33
CA PHE A 240 0.51 3.78 5.12
C PHE A 240 0.80 2.92 3.88
N VAL A 241 -0.27 2.42 3.25
CA VAL A 241 -0.20 1.74 1.94
C VAL A 241 -0.61 2.75 0.87
N HIS A 242 0.37 3.26 0.12
CA HIS A 242 0.10 4.04 -1.08
C HIS A 242 0.46 3.23 -2.33
N THR A 243 -0.49 2.41 -2.77
CA THR A 243 -0.55 1.99 -4.17
C THR A 243 -1.10 3.16 -4.99
N VAL A 244 -0.23 3.81 -5.76
CA VAL A 244 -0.68 4.65 -6.88
C VAL A 244 -1.16 3.71 -7.98
N SER A 245 -2.39 3.23 -7.85
CA SER A 245 -3.08 2.57 -8.95
C SER A 245 -3.44 3.64 -9.97
N ALA A 246 -2.80 3.62 -11.13
CA ALA A 246 -3.30 4.33 -12.29
C ALA A 246 -4.69 3.76 -12.61
N CYS A 247 -5.74 4.56 -12.45
CA CYS A 247 -7.07 4.19 -12.93
C CYS A 247 -7.05 4.04 -14.45
N GLU A 248 -7.55 2.91 -14.95
CA GLU A 248 -7.98 2.73 -16.35
C GLU A 248 -9.21 3.61 -16.70
#